data_AF-A0A7U0QRU3-F1
#
_entry.id   AF-A0A7U0QRU3-F1
#
_cell.length_a   1.000
_cell.length_b   1.000
_cell.length_c   1.000
_cell.angle_alpha   90.00
_cell.angle_beta   90.00
_cell.angle_gamma   90.00
#
_symmetry.space_group_name_H-M   'P 1'
#
loop_
_entity.id
_entity.type
_entity.pdbx_description
1 polymer ?
#
loop_
_entity_poly.entity_id
_entity_poly.type
_entity_poly.pdbx_seq_one_letter_code
_entity_poly.pdbx_strand_id
1 'polypeptide(L)'
;MQYNRSETGYSAQYERVADSVTLLGARSIASSTAELGVTALSYDQAVSDADFDYLSHAYAPGNLEELTDLVCGSGSTKRNPVVGVPEVQFYVDGSPMQMRFAETPGRYGTVFGVNSDYCDGGTLDAVFMSSIGSIGEVPWLVEAKRSIHLVRNGHFFLETMPSFAMVSRSEGSAVSGLFLVRGQHQVEVPVFINKLYASDLSEAYVFTPTFFDNPLR
;
A
#
# COMPACT_ATOMS: atom_id res chain seq x y z
N MET A 1 -13.35 -20.94 8.00
CA MET A 1 -12.27 -21.03 9.00
C MET A 1 -12.29 -19.75 9.82
N GLN A 2 -12.17 -19.85 11.14
CA GLN A 2 -12.14 -18.70 12.04
C GLN A 2 -10.66 -18.37 12.28
N TYR A 3 -10.23 -17.22 11.78
CA TYR A 3 -8.82 -16.84 11.71
C TYR A 3 -8.47 -15.95 12.91
N ASN A 4 -7.62 -16.45 13.81
CA ASN A 4 -7.21 -15.71 15.01
C ASN A 4 -6.24 -14.59 14.63
N ARG A 5 -6.71 -13.34 14.64
CA ARG A 5 -5.83 -12.17 14.79
C ARG A 5 -5.26 -12.21 16.20
N SER A 6 -3.97 -11.90 16.36
CA SER A 6 -3.43 -11.70 17.71
C SER A 6 -4.11 -10.50 18.37
N GLU A 7 -4.01 -10.37 19.70
CA GLU A 7 -4.53 -9.22 20.46
C GLU A 7 -3.99 -7.86 19.94
N THR A 8 -2.88 -7.91 19.19
CA THR A 8 -2.17 -6.76 18.60
C THR A 8 -2.65 -6.35 17.20
N GLY A 9 -3.66 -7.03 16.64
CA GLY A 9 -4.18 -6.75 15.30
C GLY A 9 -3.38 -7.35 14.14
N TYR A 10 -2.16 -7.87 14.36
CA TYR A 10 -1.35 -8.55 13.34
C TYR A 10 -1.48 -10.08 13.38
N SER A 11 -1.33 -10.71 12.22
CA SER A 11 -1.34 -12.17 12.05
C SER A 11 0.06 -12.72 11.79
N ALA A 12 0.29 -14.01 12.08
CA ALA A 12 1.57 -14.66 11.76
C ALA A 12 1.90 -14.64 10.25
N GLN A 13 0.86 -14.62 9.41
CA GLN A 13 0.95 -14.47 7.95
C GLN A 13 1.51 -13.09 7.58
N TYR A 14 1.02 -12.04 8.26
CA TYR A 14 1.55 -10.69 8.04
C TYR A 14 3.01 -10.60 8.48
N GLU A 15 3.37 -11.15 9.64
CA GLU A 15 4.77 -11.15 10.11
C GLU A 15 5.69 -11.88 9.12
N ARG A 16 5.24 -12.99 8.50
CA ARG A 16 6.00 -13.65 7.43
C ARG A 16 6.21 -12.78 6.20
N VAL A 17 5.18 -12.03 5.80
CA VAL A 17 5.32 -11.06 4.69
C VAL A 17 6.27 -9.94 5.09
N ALA A 18 6.13 -9.37 6.28
CA ALA A 18 7.02 -8.34 6.79
C ALA A 18 8.49 -8.80 6.84
N ASP A 19 8.72 -10.05 7.26
CA ASP A 19 10.05 -10.66 7.28
C ASP A 19 10.62 -10.94 5.88
N SER A 20 9.77 -11.10 4.86
CA SER A 20 10.20 -11.34 3.48
C SER A 20 10.52 -10.06 2.71
N VAL A 21 10.08 -8.89 3.20
CA VAL A 21 10.36 -7.63 2.52
C VAL A 21 11.85 -7.28 2.64
N THR A 22 12.47 -6.93 1.53
CA THR A 22 13.81 -6.33 1.49
C THR A 22 13.76 -4.97 0.81
N LEU A 23 14.12 -3.90 1.51
CA LEU A 23 14.16 -2.55 0.94
C LEU A 23 15.27 -2.44 -0.11
N LEU A 24 14.92 -1.95 -1.29
CA LEU A 24 15.86 -1.67 -2.37
C LEU A 24 16.17 -0.19 -2.49
N GLY A 25 15.21 0.68 -2.16
CA GLY A 25 15.42 2.11 -2.12
C GLY A 25 14.14 2.92 -2.21
N ALA A 26 14.32 4.22 -2.36
CA ALA A 26 13.25 5.15 -2.63
C ALA A 26 13.69 6.12 -3.72
N ARG A 27 12.77 6.55 -4.58
CA ARG A 27 13.01 7.60 -5.56
C ARG A 27 11.87 8.59 -5.62
N SER A 28 12.20 9.85 -5.89
CA SER A 28 11.18 10.86 -6.14
C SER A 28 10.58 10.66 -7.53
N ILE A 29 9.25 10.73 -7.61
CA ILE A 29 8.48 10.88 -8.84
C ILE A 29 8.06 12.34 -8.89
N ALA A 30 8.69 13.09 -9.79
CA ALA A 30 8.28 14.44 -10.12
C ALA A 30 7.06 14.39 -11.04
N SER A 31 5.99 15.09 -10.69
CA SER A 31 4.92 15.36 -11.64
C SER A 31 5.30 16.55 -12.50
N SER A 32 5.09 16.43 -13.81
CA SER A 32 5.26 17.55 -14.74
C SER A 32 4.10 18.55 -14.68
N THR A 33 2.96 18.14 -14.11
CA THR A 33 1.70 18.89 -14.11
C THR A 33 1.16 19.19 -12.72
N ALA A 34 1.68 18.55 -11.68
CA ALA A 34 1.28 18.78 -10.30
C ALA A 34 2.41 19.39 -9.49
N GLU A 35 2.05 20.32 -8.60
CA GLU A 35 2.96 20.88 -7.59
C GLU A 35 3.38 19.84 -6.53
N LEU A 36 2.95 18.58 -6.67
CA LEU A 36 3.10 17.52 -5.70
C LEU A 36 4.19 16.54 -6.14
N GLY A 37 5.22 16.38 -5.32
CA GLY A 37 6.15 15.25 -5.39
C GLY A 37 5.55 13.99 -4.75
N VAL A 38 5.75 12.84 -5.39
CA VAL A 38 5.46 11.52 -4.82
C VAL A 38 6.78 10.78 -4.60
N THR A 39 6.87 9.95 -3.57
CA THR A 39 8.01 9.04 -3.43
C THR A 39 7.56 7.64 -3.79
N ALA A 40 8.37 6.91 -4.55
CA ALA A 40 8.18 5.50 -4.77
C ALA A 40 9.13 4.72 -3.87
N LEU A 41 8.60 3.73 -3.15
CA LEU A 41 9.39 2.76 -2.39
C LEU A 41 9.54 1.50 -3.23
N SER A 42 10.77 1.06 -3.42
CA SER A 42 11.10 -0.18 -4.11
C SER A 42 11.54 -1.22 -3.08
N TYR A 43 10.95 -2.40 -3.14
CA TYR A 43 11.31 -3.52 -2.26
C TYR A 43 11.08 -4.86 -2.94
N ASP A 44 11.88 -5.86 -2.57
CA ASP A 44 11.53 -7.25 -2.83
C ASP A 44 10.47 -7.70 -1.83
N GLN A 45 9.52 -8.51 -2.27
CA GLN A 45 8.48 -9.11 -1.45
C GLN A 45 8.32 -10.58 -1.85
N ALA A 46 8.18 -11.47 -0.88
CA ALA A 46 7.80 -12.87 -1.13
C ALA A 46 6.54 -13.23 -0.33
N VAL A 47 5.44 -13.52 -1.03
CA VAL A 47 4.16 -13.92 -0.46
C VAL A 47 3.79 -15.30 -1.02
N SER A 48 3.66 -16.29 -0.14
CA SER A 48 3.16 -17.60 -0.54
C SER A 48 1.68 -17.54 -0.93
N ASP A 49 1.19 -18.47 -1.75
CA ASP A 49 -0.24 -18.53 -2.12
C ASP A 49 -1.15 -18.56 -0.89
N ALA A 50 -0.78 -19.37 0.11
CA ALA A 50 -1.54 -19.49 1.35
C ALA A 50 -1.56 -18.20 2.17
N ASP A 51 -0.44 -17.46 2.22
CA ASP A 51 -0.37 -16.18 2.91
C ASP A 51 -1.14 -15.09 2.13
N PHE A 52 -1.05 -15.07 0.81
CA PHE A 52 -1.80 -14.15 -0.05
C PHE A 52 -3.30 -14.35 0.12
N ASP A 53 -3.77 -15.60 0.02
CA ASP A 53 -5.18 -15.94 0.18
C ASP A 53 -5.66 -15.61 1.60
N TYR A 54 -4.88 -15.93 2.64
CA TYR A 54 -5.23 -15.56 4.00
C TYR A 54 -5.32 -14.04 4.18
N LEU A 55 -4.29 -13.30 3.76
CA LEU A 55 -4.18 -11.86 4.01
C LEU A 55 -5.22 -11.07 3.20
N SER A 56 -5.51 -11.49 1.97
CA SER A 56 -6.56 -10.89 1.13
C SER A 56 -7.94 -11.03 1.76
N HIS A 57 -8.21 -12.09 2.52
CA HIS A 57 -9.45 -12.23 3.29
C HIS A 57 -9.39 -11.53 4.65
N ALA A 58 -8.25 -11.62 5.33
CA ALA A 58 -8.09 -11.14 6.69
C ALA A 58 -7.99 -9.62 6.77
N TYR A 59 -7.35 -8.95 5.80
CA TYR A 59 -7.15 -7.49 5.79
C TYR A 59 -8.08 -6.75 4.83
N ALA A 60 -8.90 -7.47 4.07
CA ALA A 60 -9.92 -6.85 3.23
C ALA A 60 -10.89 -6.00 4.08
N PRO A 61 -11.35 -4.84 3.57
CA PRO A 61 -12.33 -4.00 4.24
C PRO A 61 -13.74 -4.62 4.30
N GLY A 62 -13.97 -5.77 3.66
CA GLY A 62 -15.26 -6.45 3.53
C GLY A 62 -15.08 -7.91 3.07
N ASN A 63 -16.16 -8.56 2.63
CA ASN A 63 -16.11 -9.89 2.04
C ASN A 63 -15.36 -9.84 0.70
N LEU A 64 -14.39 -10.73 0.49
CA LEU A 64 -13.54 -10.68 -0.70
C LEU A 64 -14.32 -10.85 -2.01
N GLU A 65 -15.30 -11.75 -2.06
CA GLU A 65 -16.12 -12.00 -3.25
C GLU A 65 -16.95 -10.76 -3.63
N GLU A 66 -17.65 -10.18 -2.65
CA GLU A 66 -18.42 -8.93 -2.84
C GLU A 66 -17.51 -7.76 -3.27
N LEU A 67 -16.29 -7.70 -2.73
CA LEU A 67 -15.31 -6.67 -3.09
C LEU A 67 -14.77 -6.85 -4.50
N THR A 68 -14.46 -8.09 -4.90
CA THR A 68 -14.02 -8.37 -6.26
C THR A 68 -15.13 -8.09 -7.28
N ASP A 69 -16.37 -8.46 -6.96
CA ASP A 69 -17.54 -8.14 -7.78
C ASP A 69 -17.76 -6.64 -7.89
N LEU A 70 -17.57 -5.89 -6.80
CA LEU A 70 -17.66 -4.44 -6.81
C LEU A 70 -16.61 -3.80 -7.72
N VAL A 71 -15.35 -4.22 -7.62
CA VAL A 71 -14.24 -3.69 -8.43
C VAL A 71 -14.38 -4.07 -9.91
N CYS A 72 -14.87 -5.28 -10.20
CA CYS A 72 -14.98 -5.78 -11.57
C CYS A 72 -16.32 -5.44 -12.24
N GLY A 73 -17.39 -5.25 -11.48
CA GLY A 73 -18.77 -5.13 -11.97
C GLY A 73 -19.29 -3.72 -12.20
N SER A 74 -18.59 -2.65 -11.78
CA SER A 74 -19.14 -1.29 -11.81
C SER A 74 -18.29 -0.28 -12.59
N GLY A 75 -18.94 0.53 -13.44
CA GLY A 75 -18.33 1.64 -14.20
C GLY A 75 -17.82 2.82 -13.34
N SER A 76 -17.77 2.67 -12.01
CA SER A 76 -17.15 3.60 -11.07
C SER A 76 -15.71 3.22 -10.72
N THR A 77 -15.11 2.26 -11.45
CA THR A 77 -13.68 1.93 -11.34
C THR A 77 -12.87 3.20 -11.41
N LYS A 78 -12.21 3.53 -10.31
CA LYS A 78 -11.18 4.57 -10.33
C LYS A 78 -9.97 3.94 -10.99
N ARG A 79 -9.63 4.41 -12.19
CA ARG A 79 -8.27 4.22 -12.71
C ARG A 79 -7.32 4.91 -11.74
N ASN A 80 -6.13 4.35 -11.54
CA ASN A 80 -5.06 4.90 -10.71
C ASN A 80 -5.08 6.44 -10.70
N PRO A 81 -5.19 7.06 -9.52
CA PRO A 81 -4.02 7.83 -9.16
C PRO A 81 -3.68 7.69 -7.68
N VAL A 82 -2.40 7.73 -7.37
CA VAL A 82 -1.95 8.39 -6.14
C VAL A 82 -2.08 9.88 -6.39
N VAL A 83 -2.63 10.60 -5.42
CA VAL A 83 -3.17 11.96 -5.58
C VAL A 83 -2.39 12.82 -6.57
N GLY A 84 -3.10 13.35 -7.57
CA GLY A 84 -2.64 14.47 -8.38
C GLY A 84 -1.48 14.21 -9.33
N VAL A 85 -0.88 13.01 -9.34
CA VAL A 85 0.25 12.67 -10.22
C VAL A 85 -0.16 11.54 -11.17
N PRO A 86 -0.67 11.85 -12.38
CA PRO A 86 -1.10 10.86 -13.37
C PRO A 86 -0.02 9.85 -13.75
N GLU A 87 1.25 10.22 -13.58
CA GLU A 87 2.41 9.40 -13.93
C GLU A 87 2.73 8.32 -12.88
N VAL A 88 2.10 8.35 -11.70
CA VAL A 88 2.35 7.38 -10.64
C VAL A 88 1.61 6.08 -10.89
N GLN A 89 2.36 4.97 -10.86
CA GLN A 89 1.86 3.61 -11.07
C GLN A 89 2.51 2.64 -10.08
N PHE A 90 1.87 1.50 -9.89
CA PHE A 90 2.47 0.34 -9.26
C PHE A 90 3.36 -0.36 -10.29
N TYR A 91 4.51 -0.88 -9.89
CA TYR A 91 5.35 -1.71 -10.74
C TYR A 91 5.62 -3.04 -10.05
N VAL A 92 5.66 -4.09 -10.86
CA VAL A 92 6.04 -5.45 -10.48
C VAL A 92 7.01 -5.96 -11.52
N ASP A 93 8.19 -6.41 -11.08
CA ASP A 93 9.30 -6.88 -11.91
C ASP A 93 9.66 -5.91 -13.04
N GLY A 94 9.65 -4.60 -12.72
CA GLY A 94 9.98 -3.52 -13.65
C GLY A 94 8.87 -3.18 -14.66
N SER A 95 7.73 -3.87 -14.63
CA SER A 95 6.59 -3.61 -15.52
C SER A 95 5.47 -2.89 -14.79
N PRO A 96 4.82 -1.88 -15.41
CA PRO A 96 3.68 -1.22 -14.80
C PRO A 96 2.51 -2.18 -14.58
N MET A 97 2.03 -2.26 -13.34
CA MET A 97 0.86 -3.04 -12.97
C MET A 97 -0.38 -2.16 -12.96
N GLN A 98 -1.31 -2.48 -13.87
CA GLN A 98 -2.60 -1.81 -13.91
C GLN A 98 -3.48 -2.38 -12.80
N MET A 99 -3.93 -1.50 -11.91
CA MET A 99 -4.83 -1.84 -10.80
C MET A 99 -6.19 -1.20 -11.04
N ARG A 100 -7.27 -1.94 -10.72
CA ARG A 100 -8.63 -1.41 -10.63
C ARG A 100 -9.00 -1.26 -9.15
N PHE A 101 -9.66 -0.15 -8.81
CA PHE A 101 -10.04 0.15 -7.43
C PHE A 101 -11.52 0.48 -7.31
N ALA A 102 -12.08 0.16 -6.14
CA ALA A 102 -13.40 0.62 -5.70
C ALA A 102 -13.35 1.14 -4.26
N GLU A 103 -14.16 2.16 -4.00
CA GLU A 103 -14.47 2.57 -2.62
C GLU A 103 -15.59 1.68 -2.08
N THR A 104 -15.44 1.16 -0.87
CA THR A 104 -16.40 0.21 -0.33
C THR A 104 -17.58 0.92 0.34
N PRO A 105 -18.83 0.66 -0.05
CA PRO A 105 -20.01 1.33 0.49
C PRO A 105 -20.14 1.19 2.02
N GLY A 106 -20.57 2.25 2.70
CA GLY A 106 -20.88 2.23 4.14
C GLY A 106 -19.66 2.22 5.07
N ARG A 107 -18.44 2.21 4.52
CA ARG A 107 -17.20 2.12 5.27
C ARG A 107 -16.30 3.32 4.97
N TYR A 108 -16.50 4.40 5.74
CA TYR A 108 -15.83 5.71 5.64
C TYR A 108 -14.39 5.63 5.10
N GLY A 109 -14.22 5.88 3.80
CA GLY A 109 -12.91 6.11 3.18
C GLY A 109 -12.01 4.89 2.95
N THR A 110 -12.54 3.67 2.99
CA THR A 110 -11.77 2.48 2.62
C THR A 110 -11.78 2.20 1.12
N VAL A 111 -10.66 1.67 0.64
CA VAL A 111 -10.40 1.37 -0.78
C VAL A 111 -9.88 -0.06 -0.88
N PHE A 112 -10.43 -0.80 -1.84
CA PHE A 112 -9.94 -2.11 -2.25
C PHE A 112 -9.56 -2.06 -3.72
N GLY A 113 -8.48 -2.76 -4.09
CA GLY A 113 -8.06 -2.86 -5.48
C GLY A 113 -7.44 -4.21 -5.82
N VAL A 114 -7.53 -4.55 -7.10
CA VAL A 114 -7.02 -5.78 -7.69
C VAL A 114 -6.28 -5.48 -8.99
N ASN A 115 -5.39 -6.37 -9.43
CA ASN A 115 -4.80 -6.30 -10.77
C ASN A 115 -5.91 -6.35 -11.84
N SER A 116 -5.79 -5.49 -12.85
CA SER A 116 -6.90 -5.18 -13.78
C SER A 116 -7.34 -6.37 -14.62
N ASP A 117 -6.41 -7.24 -15.00
CA ASP A 117 -6.65 -8.43 -15.81
C ASP A 117 -7.46 -9.50 -15.07
N TYR A 118 -7.45 -9.51 -13.73
CA TYR A 118 -8.33 -10.37 -12.94
C TYR A 118 -9.81 -10.17 -13.31
N CYS A 119 -10.24 -8.93 -13.52
CA CYS A 119 -11.61 -8.62 -13.91
C CYS A 119 -11.97 -9.05 -15.34
N ASP A 120 -10.98 -9.43 -16.14
CA ASP A 120 -11.15 -9.90 -17.52
C ASP A 120 -10.96 -11.44 -17.61
N GLY A 121 -11.05 -12.15 -16.48
CA GLY A 121 -10.90 -13.61 -16.37
C GLY A 121 -9.46 -14.08 -16.12
N GLY A 122 -8.55 -13.16 -15.82
CA GLY A 122 -7.18 -13.45 -15.41
C GLY A 122 -7.07 -13.97 -13.96
N THR A 123 -5.84 -14.06 -13.46
CA THR A 123 -5.58 -14.52 -12.09
C THR A 123 -5.49 -13.33 -11.14
N LEU A 124 -5.94 -13.48 -9.89
CA LEU A 124 -5.78 -12.44 -8.87
C LEU A 124 -4.34 -12.47 -8.33
N ASP A 125 -3.45 -11.68 -8.93
CA ASP A 125 -2.02 -11.70 -8.62
C ASP A 125 -1.58 -10.56 -7.72
N ALA A 126 -2.35 -9.46 -7.65
CA ALA A 126 -2.06 -8.36 -6.73
C ALA A 126 -3.32 -7.78 -6.12
N VAL A 127 -3.22 -7.40 -4.84
CA VAL A 127 -4.29 -6.75 -4.09
C VAL A 127 -3.77 -5.53 -3.33
N PHE A 128 -4.61 -4.51 -3.28
CA PHE A 128 -4.45 -3.37 -2.38
C PHE A 128 -5.63 -3.35 -1.40
N MET A 129 -5.32 -3.22 -0.11
CA MET A 129 -6.33 -3.22 0.94
C MET A 129 -6.10 -2.07 1.91
N SER A 130 -7.08 -1.16 1.96
CA SER A 130 -7.17 -0.17 3.02
C SER A 130 -8.35 -0.50 3.92
N SER A 131 -8.13 -0.67 5.23
CA SER A 131 -9.18 -1.03 6.21
C SER A 131 -9.48 0.11 7.19
N ILE A 132 -10.73 0.20 7.67
CA ILE A 132 -11.20 1.23 8.64
C ILE A 132 -10.45 1.15 9.95
N GLY A 133 -9.98 -0.03 10.35
CA GLY A 133 -9.58 -0.28 11.73
C GLY A 133 -8.21 0.25 12.11
N SER A 134 -7.23 0.33 11.21
CA SER A 134 -5.83 0.61 11.60
C SER A 134 -4.91 0.93 10.41
N ILE A 135 -5.30 1.84 9.52
CA ILE A 135 -4.31 2.45 8.59
C ILE A 135 -4.44 3.98 8.55
N GLY A 136 -5.65 4.53 8.76
CA GLY A 136 -5.87 5.96 8.99
C GLY A 136 -5.65 6.43 10.43
N GLU A 137 -5.59 5.51 11.39
CA GLU A 137 -5.32 5.73 12.83
C GLU A 137 -4.16 4.84 13.30
N VAL A 138 -3.08 4.72 12.53
CA VAL A 138 -1.81 4.21 13.07
C VAL A 138 -1.04 5.42 13.60
N PRO A 139 -1.15 5.78 14.89
CA PRO A 139 -0.12 6.58 15.50
C PRO A 139 1.16 5.75 15.42
N TRP A 140 2.09 6.19 14.57
CA TRP A 140 3.57 6.14 14.61
C TRP A 140 4.29 5.35 15.74
N LEU A 141 3.76 4.22 16.14
CA LEU A 141 4.27 3.30 17.16
C LEU A 141 3.74 1.93 16.75
N VAL A 142 4.40 1.39 15.74
CA VAL A 142 4.03 0.12 15.14
C VAL A 142 4.30 -0.98 16.16
N GLU A 143 3.25 -1.66 16.64
CA GLU A 143 3.43 -2.87 17.43
C GLU A 143 4.02 -4.01 16.59
N ALA A 144 4.06 -3.96 15.25
CA ALA A 144 4.69 -5.00 14.43
C ALA A 144 6.19 -5.18 14.74
N LYS A 145 6.73 -6.38 14.49
CA LYS A 145 8.15 -6.68 14.75
C LYS A 145 9.10 -5.78 13.97
N ARG A 146 8.68 -5.32 12.79
CA ARG A 146 9.49 -4.51 11.89
C ARG A 146 8.65 -3.42 11.23
N SER A 147 9.25 -2.25 11.08
CA SER A 147 8.73 -1.12 10.34
C SER A 147 9.79 -0.53 9.41
N ILE A 148 9.36 0.35 8.51
CA ILE A 148 10.21 1.09 7.57
C ILE A 148 10.25 2.54 8.05
N HIS A 149 11.43 3.01 8.42
CA HIS A 149 11.68 4.42 8.69
C HIS A 149 12.07 5.11 7.39
N LEU A 150 11.35 6.18 7.06
CA LEU A 150 11.73 7.09 5.99
C LEU A 150 12.44 8.29 6.61
N VAL A 151 13.70 8.45 6.22
CA VAL A 151 14.55 9.56 6.64
C VAL A 151 14.56 10.59 5.52
N ARG A 152 14.17 11.84 5.85
CA ARG A 152 14.23 13.00 4.95
C ARG A 152 15.44 13.83 5.34
N ASN A 153 16.40 14.00 4.43
CA ASN A 153 17.59 14.84 4.63
C ASN A 153 18.34 14.53 5.94
N GLY A 154 18.46 13.26 6.32
CA GLY A 154 19.14 12.83 7.55
C GLY A 154 18.30 12.89 8.84
N HIS A 155 17.04 13.35 8.75
CA HIS A 155 16.11 13.39 9.88
C HIS A 155 14.96 12.40 9.70
N PHE A 156 14.57 11.73 10.79
CA PHE A 156 13.37 10.89 10.78
C PHE A 156 12.17 11.73 10.35
N PHE A 157 11.45 11.21 9.36
CA PHE A 157 10.27 11.87 8.84
C PHE A 157 9.00 11.09 9.18
N LEU A 158 8.98 9.80 8.84
CA LEU A 158 7.79 8.97 9.00
C LEU A 158 8.18 7.49 9.14
N GLU A 159 7.41 6.74 9.92
CA GLU A 159 7.48 5.28 10.03
C GLU A 159 6.27 4.63 9.33
N THR A 160 6.48 3.57 8.56
CA THR A 160 5.40 2.83 7.89
C THR A 160 5.60 1.31 7.95
N MET A 161 4.56 0.56 7.62
CA MET A 161 4.58 -0.90 7.61
C MET A 161 5.33 -1.46 6.39
N PRO A 162 5.94 -2.65 6.48
CA PRO A 162 6.34 -3.41 5.30
C PRO A 162 5.16 -3.67 4.36
N SER A 163 5.43 -3.74 3.06
CA SER A 163 4.40 -3.91 2.02
C SER A 163 3.36 -2.77 1.94
N PHE A 164 3.73 -1.57 2.39
CA PHE A 164 2.86 -0.39 2.41
C PHE A 164 2.78 0.30 1.05
N ALA A 165 1.58 0.74 0.67
CA ALA A 165 1.35 1.61 -0.48
C ALA A 165 0.24 2.64 -0.17
N MET A 166 0.11 3.65 -1.04
CA MET A 166 -0.96 4.64 -0.96
C MET A 166 -1.72 4.76 -2.28
N VAL A 167 -3.00 5.12 -2.20
CA VAL A 167 -3.89 5.39 -3.35
C VAL A 167 -4.75 6.62 -3.10
N SER A 168 -5.14 7.36 -4.15
CA SER A 168 -6.05 8.51 -4.03
C SER A 168 -7.51 8.08 -3.94
N ARG A 169 -8.29 8.89 -3.26
CA ARG A 169 -9.75 8.93 -3.28
C ARG A 169 -10.24 9.94 -4.31
N SER A 170 -11.54 9.94 -4.59
CA SER A 170 -12.16 10.86 -5.59
C SER A 170 -12.18 12.32 -5.14
N GLU A 171 -11.97 12.56 -3.84
CA GLU A 171 -12.11 13.88 -3.20
C GLU A 171 -10.75 14.55 -2.94
N GLY A 172 -9.68 14.14 -3.65
CA GLY A 172 -8.33 14.69 -3.45
C GLY A 172 -7.66 14.32 -2.12
N SER A 173 -8.24 13.36 -1.38
CA SER A 173 -7.61 12.74 -0.21
C SER A 173 -6.87 11.45 -0.61
N ALA A 174 -5.80 11.11 0.10
CA ALA A 174 -5.09 9.83 -0.08
C ALA A 174 -5.47 8.86 1.04
N VAL A 175 -5.39 7.56 0.73
CA VAL A 175 -5.53 6.48 1.69
C VAL A 175 -4.37 5.50 1.55
N SER A 176 -3.84 5.08 2.67
CA SER A 176 -2.79 4.06 2.76
C SER A 176 -3.38 2.66 2.93
N GLY A 177 -2.60 1.66 2.55
CA GLY A 177 -3.02 0.26 2.58
C GLY A 177 -1.86 -0.73 2.54
N LEU A 178 -2.21 -1.99 2.76
CA LEU A 178 -1.34 -3.14 2.49
C LEU A 178 -1.42 -3.46 0.99
N PHE A 179 -0.27 -3.57 0.34
CA PHE A 179 -0.14 -4.02 -1.04
C PHE A 179 0.54 -5.39 -1.05
N LEU A 180 -0.09 -6.39 -1.67
CA LEU A 180 0.46 -7.73 -1.78
C LEU A 180 0.50 -8.15 -3.23
N VAL A 181 1.60 -8.79 -3.61
CA VAL A 181 1.74 -9.49 -4.89
C VAL A 181 1.98 -10.96 -4.58
N ARG A 182 1.17 -11.84 -5.17
CA ARG A 182 1.29 -13.29 -5.03
C ARG A 182 2.60 -13.74 -5.66
N GLY A 183 3.43 -14.47 -4.91
CA GLY A 183 4.72 -14.95 -5.37
C GLY A 183 5.90 -14.12 -4.86
N GLN A 184 7.04 -14.24 -5.53
CA GLN A 184 8.26 -13.48 -5.21
C GLN A 184 8.51 -12.45 -6.31
N HIS A 185 8.46 -11.18 -5.95
CA HIS A 185 8.53 -10.09 -6.91
C HIS A 185 9.32 -8.91 -6.37
N GLN A 186 9.96 -8.20 -7.29
CA GLN A 186 10.41 -6.84 -7.02
C GLN A 186 9.23 -5.91 -7.27
N VAL A 187 8.81 -5.17 -6.24
CA VAL A 187 7.70 -4.22 -6.36
C VAL A 187 8.19 -2.79 -6.15
N GLU A 188 7.57 -1.86 -6.86
CA GLU A 188 7.73 -0.44 -6.60
C GLU A 188 6.35 0.18 -6.47
N VAL A 189 6.11 0.79 -5.30
CA VAL A 189 4.81 1.33 -4.95
C VAL A 189 4.91 2.78 -4.50
N PRO A 190 3.89 3.58 -4.81
CA PRO A 190 3.87 4.96 -4.41
C PRO A 190 3.49 5.17 -2.94
N VAL A 191 4.16 6.14 -2.34
CA VAL A 191 3.86 6.70 -1.02
C VAL A 191 3.71 8.21 -1.13
N PHE A 192 2.53 8.70 -0.74
CA PHE A 192 2.16 10.11 -0.82
C PHE A 192 2.51 10.83 0.48
N ILE A 193 3.42 11.79 0.40
CA ILE A 193 4.01 12.45 1.58
C ILE A 193 3.46 13.87 1.79
N ASN A 194 2.53 14.32 0.93
CA ASN A 194 2.27 15.74 0.74
C ASN A 194 1.29 16.39 1.73
N LYS A 195 0.89 15.72 2.80
CA LYS A 195 -0.01 16.31 3.80
C LYS A 195 0.66 16.97 5.01
N LEU A 196 2.00 17.05 5.06
CA LEU A 196 2.64 17.52 6.29
C LEU A 196 2.92 19.03 6.36
N TYR A 197 3.56 19.72 5.40
CA TYR A 197 3.67 21.20 5.48
C TYR A 197 3.83 21.85 4.09
N ALA A 198 2.93 22.77 3.74
CA ALA A 198 2.88 23.48 2.45
C ALA A 198 4.02 24.50 2.22
N SER A 199 4.94 24.66 3.18
CA SER A 199 6.04 25.63 3.09
C SER A 199 7.27 25.13 2.31
N ASP A 200 7.29 23.84 1.96
CA ASP A 200 8.51 23.11 1.62
C ASP A 200 8.44 22.45 0.22
N LEU A 201 7.64 22.97 -0.70
CA LEU A 201 7.46 22.39 -2.04
C LEU A 201 8.63 22.64 -3.00
N SER A 202 9.66 23.41 -2.60
CA SER A 202 10.76 23.82 -3.48
C SER A 202 12.03 22.95 -3.41
N GLU A 203 12.14 21.98 -2.51
CA GLU A 203 13.31 21.10 -2.43
C GLU A 203 12.98 19.67 -2.86
N ALA A 204 13.79 19.13 -3.78
CA ALA A 204 13.74 17.72 -4.14
C ALA A 204 14.23 16.89 -2.94
N TYR A 205 13.31 16.26 -2.21
CA TYR A 205 13.66 15.43 -1.07
C TYR A 205 14.22 14.08 -1.50
N VAL A 206 15.37 13.71 -0.93
CA VAL A 206 15.88 12.35 -0.97
C VAL A 206 15.37 11.65 0.28
N PHE A 207 14.45 10.70 0.10
CA PHE A 207 14.07 9.78 1.17
C PHE A 207 15.02 8.60 1.16
N THR A 208 15.50 8.21 2.33
CA THR A 208 16.21 6.95 2.51
C THR A 208 15.35 6.04 3.38
N PRO A 209 14.93 4.87 2.87
CA PRO A 209 14.21 3.90 3.67
C PRO A 209 15.20 3.02 4.45
N THR A 210 14.87 2.69 5.70
CA THR A 210 15.65 1.77 6.52
C THR A 210 14.71 0.94 7.38
N PHE A 211 15.00 -0.34 7.55
CA PHE A 211 14.24 -1.16 8.49
C PHE A 211 14.55 -0.79 9.92
N PHE A 212 13.51 -0.81 10.74
CA PHE A 212 13.61 -0.69 12.17
C PHE A 212 12.93 -1.89 12.81
N ASP A 213 13.68 -2.64 13.60
CA ASP A 213 13.13 -3.75 14.38
C ASP A 213 12.64 -3.21 15.73
N ASN A 214 11.40 -3.52 16.08
CA ASN A 214 10.81 -3.08 17.34
C ASN A 214 11.32 -3.96 18.49
N PRO A 215 12.11 -3.42 19.44
CA PRO A 215 12.73 -4.21 20.50
C PRO A 215 11.74 -4.69 21.58
N LEU A 216 10.48 -4.24 21.55
CA LEU A 216 9.45 -4.56 22.53
C LEU A 216 8.59 -5.78 22.14
N ARG A 217 8.99 -6.54 21.11
CA ARG A 217 8.36 -7.79 20.66
C ARG A 217 9.30 -8.99 20.63
#